data_AF-A0A3Q0IST2-F1
#
_entry.id   AF-A0A3Q0IST2-F1
#
_cell.length_a   1.000
_cell.length_b   1.000
_cell.length_c   1.000
_cell.angle_alpha   90.00
_cell.angle_beta   90.00
_cell.angle_gamma   90.00
#
_symmetry.space_group_name_H-M   'P 1'
#
loop_
_entity.id
_entity.type
_entity.pdbx_description
1 polymer ?
#
loop_
_entity_poly.entity_id
_entity_poly.type
_entity_poly.pdbx_seq_one_letter_code
_entity_poly.pdbx_strand_id
1 'polypeptide(L)'
;MQSFTSNWPRVLWLAVDQVGLHLLEHRSRNALVTYEYESVLSYSPALNCLMIITGSDRKQSKVILTTSQAFQIANLIREYTEVLQSPNEVRKRDNSKGNTNRPLSILHKPAPVIEPQPS
;
A
#
# COMPACT_ATOMS: atom_id res chain seq x y z
N MET A 1 21.74 14.27 22.32
CA MET A 1 22.15 14.96 21.07
C MET A 1 21.43 14.31 19.91
N GLN A 2 20.61 15.07 19.18
CA GLN A 2 20.01 14.62 17.93
C GLN A 2 21.13 14.47 16.90
N SER A 3 21.39 13.25 16.42
CA SER A 3 22.42 13.05 15.38
C SER A 3 21.86 13.52 14.05
N PHE A 4 22.39 14.63 13.54
CA PHE A 4 22.17 15.06 12.16
C PHE A 4 23.06 14.17 11.27
N THR A 5 22.45 13.49 10.29
CA THR A 5 23.06 12.41 9.50
C THR A 5 24.27 12.92 8.69
N SER A 6 25.47 12.85 9.25
CA SER A 6 26.66 13.49 8.69
C SER A 6 27.39 12.63 7.64
N ASN A 7 26.99 11.37 7.52
CA ASN A 7 27.72 10.35 6.76
C ASN A 7 26.99 9.88 5.48
N TRP A 8 25.81 10.44 5.15
CA TRP A 8 25.11 10.10 3.92
C TRP A 8 25.33 11.15 2.82
N PRO A 9 25.40 10.74 1.55
CA PRO A 9 25.56 11.66 0.44
C PRO A 9 24.36 12.61 0.33
N ARG A 10 24.62 13.85 -0.08
CA ARG A 10 23.57 14.89 -0.26
C ARG A 10 22.53 14.53 -1.32
N VAL A 11 22.95 13.73 -2.31
CA VAL A 11 22.09 13.25 -3.40
C VAL A 11 22.16 11.73 -3.39
N LEU A 12 21.00 11.11 -3.35
CA LEU A 12 20.80 9.66 -3.29
C LEU A 12 19.52 9.30 -4.04
N TRP A 13 19.33 8.01 -4.29
CA TRP A 13 18.08 7.45 -4.79
C TRP A 13 17.26 6.90 -3.63
N LEU A 14 15.94 7.04 -3.72
CA LEU A 14 15.00 6.30 -2.88
C LEU A 14 14.27 5.31 -3.79
N ALA A 15 14.34 4.03 -3.46
CA ALA A 15 13.48 3.01 -4.06
C ALA A 15 12.44 2.54 -3.02
N VAL A 16 11.23 2.29 -3.49
CA VAL A 16 10.12 1.74 -2.72
C VAL A 16 9.68 0.49 -3.47
N ASP A 17 9.66 -0.66 -2.78
CA ASP A 17 9.28 -1.94 -3.36
C ASP A 17 8.44 -2.77 -2.38
N GLN A 18 8.15 -4.03 -2.70
CA GLN A 18 7.37 -4.93 -1.83
C GLN A 18 8.07 -5.34 -0.53
N VAL A 19 9.36 -5.05 -0.36
CA VAL A 19 10.13 -5.35 0.86
C VAL A 19 10.16 -4.14 1.78
N GLY A 20 10.38 -2.95 1.21
CA GLY A 20 10.41 -1.72 1.98
C GLY A 20 11.02 -0.53 1.24
N LEU A 21 11.78 0.26 1.99
CA LEU A 21 12.40 1.50 1.54
C LEU A 21 13.91 1.33 1.44
N HIS A 22 14.48 1.64 0.29
CA HIS A 22 15.91 1.54 0.05
C HIS A 22 16.49 2.92 -0.26
N LEU A 23 17.46 3.36 0.52
CA LEU A 23 18.29 4.49 0.18
C LEU A 23 19.51 3.98 -0.56
N LEU A 24 19.72 4.44 -1.79
CA LEU A 24 20.83 4.01 -2.63
C LEU A 24 21.74 5.17 -3.01
N GLU A 25 23.04 4.91 -3.13
CA GLU A 25 23.98 5.90 -3.64
C GLU A 25 23.64 6.34 -5.07
N HIS A 26 23.80 7.64 -5.36
CA HIS A 26 23.43 8.20 -6.66
C HIS A 26 24.15 7.56 -7.86
N ARG A 27 25.44 7.22 -7.72
CA ARG A 27 26.28 6.67 -8.81
C ARG A 27 26.29 5.15 -8.87
N SER A 28 26.67 4.50 -7.78
CA SER A 28 26.86 3.04 -7.73
C SER A 28 25.53 2.29 -7.63
N ARG A 29 24.44 2.96 -7.22
CA ARG A 29 23.16 2.34 -6.83
C ARG A 29 23.34 1.31 -5.71
N ASN A 30 24.44 1.39 -4.95
CA ASN A 30 24.65 0.56 -3.78
C ASN A 30 23.67 0.97 -2.67
N ALA A 31 23.08 0.00 -1.99
CA ALA A 31 22.15 0.27 -0.89
C ALA A 31 22.92 0.78 0.34
N LEU A 32 22.62 2.01 0.76
CA LEU A 32 23.13 2.60 1.99
C LEU A 32 22.40 2.03 3.21
N VAL A 33 21.08 1.89 3.09
CA VAL A 33 20.22 1.30 4.12
C VAL A 33 18.91 0.84 3.48
N THR A 34 18.37 -0.23 4.04
CA THR A 34 17.03 -0.74 3.76
C THR A 34 16.21 -0.67 5.04
N TYR A 35 14.99 -0.14 4.94
CA TYR A 35 14.00 -0.17 6.00
C TYR A 35 12.84 -1.04 5.56
N GLU A 36 12.66 -2.18 6.22
CA GLU A 36 11.46 -3.00 6.04
C GLU A 36 10.23 -2.25 6.55
N TYR A 37 9.05 -2.53 5.97
CA TYR A 37 7.81 -1.87 6.37
C TYR A 37 7.49 -2.01 7.87
N GLU A 38 7.86 -3.14 8.49
CA GLU A 38 7.71 -3.35 9.94
C GLU A 38 8.52 -2.36 10.78
N SER A 39 9.64 -1.88 10.25
CA SER A 39 10.51 -0.90 10.91
C SER A 39 10.10 0.55 10.66
N VAL A 40 9.15 0.82 9.76
CA VAL A 40 8.68 2.17 9.44
C VAL A 40 7.55 2.53 10.41
N LEU A 41 7.86 3.38 11.39
CA LEU A 41 6.91 3.78 12.43
C LEU A 41 5.92 4.85 11.93
N SER A 42 6.42 5.81 11.15
CA SER A 42 5.57 6.83 10.53
C SER A 42 6.28 7.52 9.37
N TYR A 43 5.49 8.07 8.45
CA TYR A 43 5.95 8.92 7.37
C TYR A 43 5.04 10.15 7.22
N SER A 44 5.62 11.30 6.93
CA SER A 44 4.90 12.57 6.80
C SER A 44 5.38 13.32 5.56
N PRO A 45 4.57 13.36 4.48
CA PRO A 45 4.88 14.15 3.31
C PRO A 45 4.57 15.63 3.53
N ALA A 46 5.37 16.49 2.91
CA ALA A 46 5.20 17.93 2.78
C ALA A 46 5.60 18.36 1.37
N LEU A 47 5.33 19.62 0.98
CA LEU A 47 5.50 20.09 -0.41
C LEU A 47 6.86 19.75 -1.05
N ASN A 48 7.95 19.85 -0.29
CA ASN A 48 9.31 19.60 -0.77
C ASN A 48 10.09 18.63 0.12
N CYS A 49 9.43 17.97 1.07
CA CYS A 49 10.10 17.15 2.06
C CYS A 49 9.29 15.90 2.35
N LEU A 50 9.97 14.77 2.54
CA LEU A 50 9.41 13.55 3.10
C LEU A 50 10.16 13.23 4.39
N MET A 51 9.44 13.24 5.50
CA MET A 51 9.97 12.81 6.80
C MET A 51 9.57 11.36 7.03
N ILE A 52 10.54 10.51 7.39
CA ILE A 52 10.32 9.10 7.71
C ILE A 52 10.94 8.84 9.08
N ILE A 53 10.16 8.25 9.97
CA ILE A 53 10.62 7.79 11.28
C ILE A 53 10.68 6.27 11.23
N THR A 54 11.88 5.72 11.37
CA THR A 54 12.14 4.28 11.34
C THR A 54 12.77 3.79 12.64
N GLY A 55 12.71 2.50 12.90
CA GLY A 55 13.34 1.86 14.05
C GLY A 55 12.34 1.14 14.96
N SER A 56 12.68 1.05 16.24
CA SER A 56 11.87 0.39 17.27
C SER A 56 11.58 1.33 18.43
N ASP A 57 10.71 0.93 19.37
CA ASP A 57 10.37 1.70 20.57
C ASP A 57 11.59 2.16 21.38
N ARG A 58 12.71 1.42 21.29
CA ARG A 58 13.95 1.72 22.02
C ARG A 58 14.93 2.59 21.24
N LYS A 59 14.86 2.61 19.90
CA LYS A 59 15.79 3.35 19.05
C LYS A 59 15.09 3.77 17.75
N GLN A 60 14.80 5.06 17.65
CA GLN A 60 14.21 5.67 16.46
C GLN A 60 15.27 6.44 15.67
N SER A 61 15.14 6.38 14.35
CA SER A 61 15.93 7.13 13.38
C SER A 61 14.99 8.02 12.59
N LYS A 62 15.36 9.29 12.43
CA LYS A 62 14.59 10.27 11.66
C LYS A 62 15.34 10.55 10.37
N VAL A 63 14.70 10.25 9.24
CA VAL A 63 15.20 10.55 7.91
C VAL A 63 14.35 11.68 7.32
N ILE A 64 15.00 12.70 6.76
CA ILE A 64 14.33 13.80 6.06
C ILE A 64 14.91 13.87 4.65
N LEU A 65 14.07 13.64 3.65
CA LEU A 65 14.45 13.69 2.24
C LEU A 65 13.84 14.94 1.61
N THR A 66 14.65 15.71 0.89
CA THR A 66 14.16 16.84 0.08
C THR A 66 13.76 16.33 -1.31
N THR A 67 12.48 16.42 -1.65
CA THR A 67 11.91 15.98 -2.92
C THR A 67 10.57 16.67 -3.19
N SER A 68 10.31 17.04 -4.44
CA SER A 68 9.03 17.60 -4.88
C SER A 68 7.93 16.53 -5.07
N GLN A 69 8.29 15.25 -4.95
CA GLN A 69 7.37 14.12 -5.15
C GLN A 69 6.95 13.44 -3.84
N ALA A 70 7.12 14.11 -2.69
CA ALA A 70 6.90 13.52 -1.37
C ALA A 70 5.51 12.87 -1.21
N PHE A 71 4.45 13.53 -1.71
CA PHE A 71 3.09 12.98 -1.65
C PHE A 71 2.91 11.72 -2.49
N GLN A 72 3.52 11.66 -3.68
CA GLN A 72 3.45 10.49 -4.54
C GLN A 72 4.18 9.30 -3.89
N ILE A 73 5.36 9.56 -3.33
CA ILE A 73 6.13 8.55 -2.59
C ILE A 73 5.33 8.05 -1.37
N ALA A 74 4.73 8.95 -0.59
CA ALA A 74 3.95 8.57 0.58
C ALA A 74 2.71 7.72 0.21
N ASN A 75 2.05 8.02 -0.91
CA ASN A 75 0.96 7.19 -1.42
C ASN A 75 1.45 5.80 -1.83
N LEU A 76 2.58 5.71 -2.54
CA LEU A 76 3.16 4.43 -2.93
C LEU A 76 3.50 3.56 -1.72
N ILE A 77 4.11 4.16 -0.69
CA ILE A 77 4.40 3.48 0.59
C ILE A 77 3.11 2.95 1.22
N ARG A 78 2.04 3.76 1.24
CA ARG A 78 0.74 3.36 1.77
C ARG A 78 0.17 2.17 1.00
N GLU A 79 0.13 2.26 -0.33
CA GLU A 79 -0.43 1.22 -1.20
C GLU A 79 0.29 -0.13 -1.01
N TYR A 80 1.63 -0.13 -0.96
CA TYR A 80 2.39 -1.34 -0.65
C TYR A 80 2.09 -1.87 0.75
N THR A 81 2.03 -0.99 1.75
CA THR A 81 1.73 -1.39 3.13
C THR A 81 0.34 -2.01 3.25
N GLU A 82 -0.66 -1.44 2.59
CA GLU A 82 -2.04 -1.95 2.58
C GLU A 82 -2.12 -3.34 1.91
N VAL A 83 -1.45 -3.53 0.77
CA VAL A 83 -1.41 -4.81 0.07
C VAL A 83 -0.71 -5.88 0.91
N LEU A 84 0.41 -5.55 1.54
CA LEU A 84 1.18 -6.48 2.38
C LEU A 84 0.45 -6.84 3.69
N GLN A 85 -0.30 -5.89 4.26
CA GLN A 85 -1.11 -6.11 5.46
C GLN A 85 -2.42 -6.82 5.18
N SER A 86 -2.96 -6.72 3.96
CA SER A 86 -4.13 -7.51 3.57
C SER A 86 -3.70 -8.98 3.45
N PRO A 87 -4.09 -9.87 4.38
CA PRO A 87 -3.79 -11.27 4.23
C PRO A 87 -4.66 -11.78 3.11
N ASN A 88 -4.12 -11.82 1.89
CA ASN A 88 -4.65 -12.48 0.70
C ASN A 88 -6.11 -12.95 0.86
N GLU A 89 -7.08 -12.02 0.82
CA GLU A 89 -8.50 -12.35 0.59
C GLU A 89 -8.64 -12.74 -0.90
N VAL A 90 -7.79 -13.68 -1.34
CA VAL A 90 -8.03 -14.51 -2.49
C VAL A 90 -9.20 -15.38 -2.10
N ARG A 91 -10.38 -14.79 -2.30
CA ARG A 91 -11.50 -15.42 -3.01
C ARG A 91 -11.47 -16.93 -2.83
N LYS A 92 -11.93 -17.40 -1.67
CA LYS A 92 -12.65 -18.67 -1.60
C LYS A 92 -13.93 -18.48 -2.42
N ARG A 93 -13.79 -18.45 -3.75
CA ARG A 93 -14.93 -18.59 -4.65
C ARG A 93 -15.42 -20.01 -4.44
N ASP A 94 -16.68 -20.07 -4.01
CA ASP A 94 -17.46 -21.25 -3.69
C ASP A 94 -17.08 -22.50 -4.48
N ASN A 95 -16.85 -23.60 -3.75
CA ASN A 95 -17.16 -24.91 -4.29
C ASN A 95 -17.90 -25.77 -3.25
N SER A 96 -19.22 -25.78 -3.41
CA SER A 96 -20.16 -26.84 -3.06
C SER A 96 -20.63 -27.00 -1.59
N LYS A 97 -21.85 -26.52 -1.28
CA LYS A 97 -23.11 -27.31 -1.25
C LYS A 97 -24.22 -26.51 -0.54
N GLY A 98 -25.42 -26.56 -1.10
CA GLY A 98 -26.53 -25.66 -0.79
C GLY A 98 -27.03 -25.66 0.65
N ASN A 99 -27.53 -24.50 1.06
CA ASN A 99 -28.67 -24.44 1.97
C ASN A 99 -29.53 -23.23 1.57
N THR A 100 -30.78 -23.52 1.28
CA THR A 100 -31.84 -22.61 0.90
C THR A 100 -32.13 -21.61 2.01
N ASN A 101 -31.99 -20.31 1.74
CA ASN A 101 -32.84 -19.23 2.24
C ASN A 101 -32.23 -17.88 1.84
N ARG A 102 -32.56 -17.38 0.65
CA ARG A 102 -32.43 -15.95 0.33
C ARG A 102 -33.82 -15.40 0.02
N PRO A 103 -34.26 -14.32 0.67
CA PRO A 103 -35.53 -13.67 0.34
C PRO A 103 -35.43 -13.03 -1.06
N LEU A 104 -36.50 -13.18 -1.84
CA LEU A 104 -36.60 -12.74 -3.24
C LEU A 104 -36.72 -11.22 -3.34
N SER A 105 -35.92 -10.61 -4.23
CA SER A 105 -36.00 -9.19 -4.61
C SER A 105 -37.24 -8.93 -5.48
N ILE A 106 -37.98 -7.87 -5.17
CA ILE A 106 -39.33 -7.53 -5.69
C ILE A 106 -39.35 -7.00 -7.15
N LEU A 107 -38.21 -6.84 -7.83
CA LEU A 107 -38.15 -6.00 -9.04
C LEU A 107 -38.07 -6.72 -10.40
N HIS A 108 -38.72 -7.87 -10.57
CA HIS A 108 -38.91 -8.42 -11.93
C HIS A 108 -40.34 -8.93 -12.09
N LYS A 109 -41.19 -8.13 -12.74
CA LYS A 109 -42.45 -8.63 -13.30
C LYS A 109 -42.14 -9.39 -14.59
N PRO A 110 -42.48 -10.68 -14.72
CA PRO A 110 -42.37 -11.39 -15.98
C PRO A 110 -43.41 -10.88 -16.98
N ALA A 111 -43.04 -10.86 -18.27
CA ALA A 111 -43.87 -10.38 -19.37
C ALA A 111 -45.12 -11.25 -19.57
N PRO A 112 -46.27 -10.68 -19.98
CA PRO A 112 -47.51 -11.42 -20.17
C PRO A 112 -47.42 -12.36 -21.38
N VAL A 113 -47.88 -13.60 -21.18
CA VAL A 113 -47.94 -14.64 -22.22
C VAL A 113 -49.18 -14.40 -23.08
N ILE A 114 -48.98 -14.29 -24.40
CA ILE A 114 -50.07 -14.20 -25.39
C ILE A 114 -50.46 -15.63 -25.77
N GLU A 115 -51.69 -16.04 -25.47
CA GLU A 115 -52.23 -17.34 -25.89
C GLU A 115 -52.60 -17.33 -27.38
N PRO A 116 -52.19 -18.32 -28.18
CA PRO A 116 -52.71 -18.51 -29.53
C PRO A 116 -54.10 -19.17 -29.48
N GLN A 117 -55.10 -18.50 -30.06
CA GLN A 117 -56.45 -19.02 -30.25
C GLN A 117 -56.44 -20.22 -31.22
N PRO A 118 -57.17 -21.32 -30.92
CA PRO A 118 -57.23 -22.49 -31.79
C PRO A 118 -58.20 -22.30 -32.96
N SER A 119 -57.67 -22.59 -34.17
CA SER A 119 -58.29 -22.98 -35.46
C SER A 119 -59.56 -22.25 -35.92
#